data_AF-A0A3A5P8N8-F1
#
_entry.id   AF-A0A3A5P8N8-F1
#
_cell.length_a   1.000
_cell.length_b   1.000
_cell.length_c   1.000
_cell.angle_alpha   90.00
_cell.angle_beta   90.00
_cell.angle_gamma   90.00
#
_symmetry.space_group_name_H-M   'P 1'
#
loop_
_entity.id
_entity.type
_entity.pdbx_description
1 polymer ?
#
loop_
_entity_poly.entity_id
_entity_poly.type
_entity_poly.pdbx_seq_one_letter_code
_entity_poly.pdbx_strand_id
1 'polypeptide(L)'
;MVFLQLFYTFFKIGLFGFGGGYAMLSMIQGEVVTRYGWLTAQEFTDIVAISQMTPGPIGINSATYVGYTTIADCYGTSYGILGSIIATFAVVLPSFLLMLTISKFFLKYQKHPSVEAVFSGLRPAVVGLLASAALVLMNSENFSSPKEDIYSFVISCLIFLVTFIGTKKYKLNPIGMIVACGIAGLILY
;
A
#
# COMPACT_ATOMS: atom_id res chain seq x y z
N MET A 1 19.85 12.95 -19.64
CA MET A 1 19.95 13.45 -18.24
C MET A 1 18.69 13.18 -17.43
N VAL A 2 17.50 13.22 -18.04
CA VAL A 2 16.21 12.96 -17.37
C VAL A 2 16.16 11.61 -16.63
N PHE A 3 16.67 10.52 -17.21
CA PHE A 3 16.71 9.21 -16.51
C PHE A 3 17.45 9.22 -15.16
N LEU A 4 18.58 9.94 -15.09
CA LEU A 4 19.36 10.03 -13.84
C LEU A 4 18.65 10.92 -12.82
N GLN A 5 18.03 12.02 -13.28
CA GLN A 5 17.21 12.89 -12.43
C GLN A 5 15.99 12.13 -11.90
N LEU A 6 15.32 11.35 -12.74
CA LEU A 6 14.20 10.49 -12.38
C LEU A 6 14.62 9.49 -11.29
N PHE A 7 15.72 8.76 -11.53
CA PHE A 7 16.28 7.83 -10.55
C PHE A 7 16.59 8.53 -9.23
N TYR A 8 17.34 9.64 -9.26
CA TYR A 8 17.72 10.35 -8.04
C TYR A 8 16.52 10.89 -7.26
N THR A 9 15.52 11.43 -7.97
CA THR A 9 14.29 11.96 -7.39
C THR A 9 13.52 10.86 -6.66
N PHE A 10 13.27 9.73 -7.33
CA PHE A 10 12.54 8.62 -6.73
C PHE A 10 13.35 7.88 -5.66
N PHE A 11 14.67 7.82 -5.77
CA PHE A 11 15.54 7.32 -4.72
C PHE A 11 15.48 8.20 -3.46
N LYS A 12 15.51 9.52 -3.63
CA LYS A 12 15.33 10.48 -2.53
C LYS A 12 13.94 10.32 -1.90
N ILE A 13 12.88 10.22 -2.70
CA ILE A 13 11.52 9.99 -2.20
C ILE A 13 11.44 8.65 -1.44
N GLY A 14 12.09 7.60 -1.93
CA GLY A 14 12.17 6.31 -1.24
C GLY A 14 12.92 6.37 0.10
N LEU A 15 13.90 7.26 0.25
CA LEU A 15 14.62 7.50 1.50
C LEU A 15 13.81 8.28 2.53
N PHE A 16 12.99 9.24 2.09
CA PHE A 16 12.30 10.19 2.97
C PHE A 16 10.78 10.03 3.01
N GLY A 17 10.21 9.07 2.29
CA GLY A 17 8.77 8.81 2.18
C GLY A 17 8.15 8.17 3.44
N PHE A 18 8.47 8.70 4.62
CA PHE A 18 7.86 8.31 5.88
C PHE A 18 6.49 9.02 6.03
N GLY A 19 5.48 8.31 6.53
CA GLY A 19 4.12 8.84 6.69
C GLY A 19 3.05 8.21 5.77
N GLY A 20 3.40 7.12 5.07
CA GLY A 20 2.46 6.35 4.25
C GLY A 20 2.31 6.88 2.82
N GLY A 21 1.35 6.30 2.08
CA GLY A 21 1.17 6.57 0.65
C GLY A 21 0.90 8.03 0.32
N TYR A 22 0.09 8.73 1.13
CA TYR A 22 -0.28 10.12 0.90
C TYR A 22 0.86 11.10 1.19
N ALA A 23 1.68 10.86 2.22
CA ALA A 23 2.88 11.65 2.46
C ALA A 23 3.85 11.55 1.27
N MET A 24 3.98 10.35 0.70
CA MET A 24 4.78 10.13 -0.50
C MET A 24 4.20 10.86 -1.72
N LEU A 25 2.87 10.91 -1.90
CA LEU A 25 2.25 11.67 -2.99
C LEU A 25 2.58 13.16 -2.93
N SER A 26 2.53 13.78 -1.75
CA SER A 26 2.91 15.19 -1.59
C SER A 26 4.36 15.43 -1.96
N MET A 27 5.27 14.51 -1.61
CA MET A 27 6.68 14.59 -2.03
C MET A 27 6.85 14.44 -3.55
N ILE A 28 6.13 13.48 -4.16
CA ILE A 28 6.16 13.29 -5.60
C ILE A 28 5.67 14.55 -6.30
N GLN A 29 4.49 15.09 -5.93
CA GLN A 29 3.94 16.31 -6.51
C GLN A 29 4.92 17.50 -6.43
N GLY A 30 5.55 17.68 -5.26
CA GLY A 30 6.54 18.73 -5.06
C GLY A 30 7.73 18.63 -6.02
N GLU A 31 8.25 17.42 -6.25
CA GLU A 31 9.38 17.23 -7.16
C GLU A 31 8.93 17.30 -8.64
N VAL A 32 7.85 16.61 -9.02
CA VAL A 32 7.53 16.35 -10.44
C VAL A 32 6.67 17.45 -11.07
N VAL A 33 5.81 18.12 -10.29
CA VAL A 33 4.99 19.23 -10.75
C VAL A 33 5.66 20.57 -10.45
N THR A 34 6.12 20.76 -9.21
CA THR A 34 6.58 22.09 -8.77
C THR A 34 8.04 22.34 -9.11
N ARG A 35 8.93 21.39 -8.82
CA ARG A 35 10.39 21.60 -8.95
C ARG A 35 10.90 21.36 -10.36
N TYR A 36 10.58 20.21 -10.95
CA TYR A 36 11.07 19.82 -12.27
C TYR A 36 10.10 20.15 -13.40
N GLY A 37 8.80 20.31 -13.10
CA GLY A 37 7.78 20.60 -14.10
C GLY A 37 7.65 19.51 -15.17
N TRP A 38 7.93 18.25 -14.82
CA TRP A 38 7.77 17.10 -15.70
C TRP A 38 6.31 16.80 -16.01
N LEU A 39 5.41 17.16 -15.09
CA LEU A 39 3.97 16.95 -15.21
C LEU A 39 3.22 18.21 -14.80
N THR A 40 2.09 18.44 -15.44
CA THR A 40 1.08 19.39 -14.97
C THR A 40 0.36 18.85 -13.74
N ALA A 41 -0.30 19.75 -12.99
CA ALA A 41 -1.13 19.34 -11.86
C ALA A 41 -2.29 18.41 -12.28
N GLN A 42 -2.81 18.59 -13.50
CA GLN A 42 -3.87 17.74 -14.04
C GLN A 42 -3.34 16.33 -14.33
N GLU A 43 -2.23 16.20 -15.04
CA GLU A 43 -1.63 14.89 -15.34
C GLU A 43 -1.26 14.14 -14.06
N PHE A 44 -0.74 14.85 -13.06
CA PHE A 44 -0.47 14.24 -11.76
C PHE A 44 -1.76 13.74 -11.07
N THR A 45 -2.86 14.51 -11.16
CA THR A 45 -4.16 14.10 -10.61
C THR A 45 -4.69 12.84 -11.31
N ASP A 46 -4.56 12.77 -12.63
CA ASP A 46 -4.97 11.62 -13.42
C ASP A 46 -4.13 10.38 -13.06
N ILE A 47 -2.82 10.55 -12.86
CA ILE A 47 -1.92 9.49 -12.37
C ILE A 47 -2.33 9.00 -10.98
N VAL A 48 -2.69 9.91 -10.06
CA VAL A 48 -3.16 9.54 -8.72
C VAL A 48 -4.46 8.73 -8.81
N ALA A 49 -5.39 9.11 -9.70
CA ALA A 49 -6.63 8.37 -9.91
C ALA A 49 -6.35 6.94 -10.41
N ILE A 50 -5.50 6.77 -11.42
CA ILE A 50 -5.10 5.44 -11.94
C ILE A 50 -4.38 4.63 -10.85
N SER A 51 -3.54 5.28 -10.04
CA SER A 51 -2.79 4.64 -8.96
C SER A 51 -3.68 4.12 -7.84
N GLN A 52 -4.86 4.70 -7.63
CA GLN A 52 -5.86 4.21 -6.68
C GLN A 52 -6.72 3.08 -7.23
N MET A 53 -6.98 3.08 -8.54
CA MET A 53 -7.72 1.98 -9.20
C MET A 53 -6.88 0.71 -9.31
N THR A 54 -5.55 0.83 -9.32
CA THR A 54 -4.64 -0.31 -9.40
C THR A 54 -4.33 -0.89 -8.03
N PRO A 55 -4.29 -2.24 -7.89
CA PRO A 55 -3.96 -2.86 -6.62
C PRO A 55 -2.50 -2.54 -6.25
N GLY A 56 -2.26 -2.19 -4.99
CA GLY A 56 -0.93 -2.00 -4.44
C GLY A 56 -0.74 -0.66 -3.71
N PRO A 57 0.49 -0.36 -3.26
CA PRO A 57 0.79 0.88 -2.56
C PRO A 57 0.72 2.07 -3.49
N ILE A 58 -0.21 3.00 -3.23
CA ILE A 58 -0.47 4.19 -4.06
C ILE A 58 0.80 4.98 -4.42
N GLY A 59 1.75 5.11 -3.50
CA GLY A 59 3.01 5.83 -3.74
C GLY A 59 3.93 5.14 -4.77
N ILE A 60 4.00 3.81 -4.75
CA ILE A 60 4.78 3.02 -5.72
C ILE A 60 4.08 3.02 -7.09
N ASN A 61 2.75 2.84 -7.10
CA ASN A 61 1.97 2.91 -8.33
C ASN A 61 2.13 4.29 -8.99
N SER A 62 2.02 5.37 -8.20
CA SER A 62 2.22 6.74 -8.69
C SER A 62 3.62 6.95 -9.23
N ALA A 63 4.66 6.47 -8.53
CA ALA A 63 6.04 6.53 -9.05
C ALA A 63 6.19 5.83 -10.40
N THR A 64 5.54 4.67 -10.56
CA THR A 64 5.57 3.87 -11.80
C THR A 64 4.96 4.63 -12.98
N TYR A 65 3.78 5.23 -12.77
CA TYR A 65 3.07 6.00 -13.79
C TYR A 65 3.72 7.35 -14.08
N VAL A 66 4.22 8.05 -13.05
CA VAL A 66 4.99 9.28 -13.26
C VAL A 66 6.26 8.99 -14.07
N GLY A 67 6.97 7.90 -13.76
CA GLY A 67 8.12 7.47 -14.54
C GLY A 67 7.77 7.19 -16.00
N TYR A 68 6.61 6.56 -16.25
CA TYR A 68 6.10 6.33 -17.60
C TYR A 68 5.92 7.65 -18.35
N THR A 69 5.08 8.53 -17.82
CA THR A 69 4.64 9.76 -18.48
C THR A 69 5.82 10.69 -18.70
N THR A 70 6.65 10.91 -17.69
CA THR A 70 7.85 11.78 -17.78
C THR A 70 8.78 11.36 -18.93
N ILE A 71 9.05 10.06 -19.09
CA ILE A 71 9.94 9.57 -20.15
C ILE A 71 9.21 9.49 -21.49
N ALA A 72 7.93 9.12 -21.50
CA ALA A 72 7.12 9.09 -22.71
C ALA A 72 7.05 10.46 -23.38
N ASP A 73 6.90 11.54 -22.59
CA ASP A 73 6.82 12.90 -23.11
C ASP A 73 8.16 13.40 -23.66
N CYS A 74 9.27 12.99 -23.04
CA CYS A 74 10.61 13.42 -23.44
C CYS A 74 11.18 12.62 -24.63
N TYR A 75 10.92 11.31 -24.68
CA TYR A 75 11.62 10.37 -25.58
C TYR A 75 10.67 9.51 -26.42
N GLY A 76 9.35 9.64 -26.25
CA GLY A 76 8.33 8.83 -26.91
C GLY A 76 7.87 7.64 -26.09
N THR A 77 6.66 7.16 -26.38
CA THR A 77 5.97 6.08 -25.64
C THR A 77 6.74 4.77 -25.61
N SER A 78 7.61 4.51 -26.58
CA SER A 78 8.49 3.34 -26.63
C SER A 78 9.46 3.26 -25.45
N TYR A 79 9.87 4.40 -24.89
CA TYR A 79 10.79 4.46 -23.75
C TYR A 79 10.07 4.65 -22.40
N GLY A 80 8.77 4.95 -22.39
CA GLY A 80 8.00 5.16 -21.16
C GLY A 80 8.10 3.99 -20.18
N ILE A 81 8.09 2.75 -20.68
CA ILE A 81 8.24 1.54 -19.85
C ILE A 81 9.58 1.54 -19.09
N LEU A 82 10.67 2.01 -19.70
CA LEU A 82 11.96 2.14 -19.00
C LEU A 82 11.87 3.19 -17.90
N GLY A 83 11.15 4.28 -18.14
CA GLY A 83 10.86 5.29 -17.12
C GLY A 83 10.12 4.72 -15.92
N SER A 84 9.09 3.90 -16.14
CA SER A 84 8.42 3.16 -15.06
C SER A 84 9.39 2.29 -14.28
N ILE A 85 10.15 1.43 -14.96
CA ILE A 85 11.10 0.52 -14.30
C ILE A 85 12.09 1.30 -13.43
N ILE A 86 12.65 2.40 -13.95
CA ILE A 86 13.63 3.22 -13.24
C ILE A 86 13.02 3.89 -12.01
N ALA A 87 11.85 4.52 -12.15
CA ALA A 87 11.18 5.20 -11.04
C ALA A 87 10.75 4.23 -9.94
N THR A 88 10.12 3.10 -10.31
CA THR A 88 9.68 2.05 -9.38
C THR A 88 10.87 1.41 -8.68
N PHE A 89 11.92 1.08 -9.40
CA PHE A 89 13.12 0.51 -8.80
C PHE A 89 13.78 1.49 -7.84
N ALA A 90 13.94 2.75 -8.25
CA ALA A 90 14.56 3.79 -7.43
C ALA A 90 13.81 4.05 -6.12
N VAL A 91 12.47 4.09 -6.15
CA VAL A 91 11.68 4.34 -4.92
C VAL A 91 11.68 3.15 -3.95
N VAL A 92 11.78 1.91 -4.45
CA VAL A 92 11.80 0.70 -3.62
C VAL A 92 13.20 0.40 -3.08
N LEU A 93 14.24 0.76 -3.82
CA LEU A 93 15.64 0.42 -3.51
C LEU A 93 16.10 0.80 -2.08
N PRO A 94 15.82 2.00 -1.55
CA PRO A 94 16.23 2.37 -0.18
C PRO A 94 15.64 1.44 0.88
N SER A 95 14.33 1.20 0.83
CA SER A 95 13.63 0.32 1.76
C SER A 95 14.12 -1.13 1.63
N PHE A 96 14.39 -1.59 0.41
CA PHE A 96 14.95 -2.91 0.15
C PHE A 96 16.34 -3.09 0.80
N LEU A 97 17.25 -2.13 0.61
CA LEU A 97 18.59 -2.16 1.20
C LEU A 97 18.55 -2.09 2.74
N LEU A 98 17.67 -1.25 3.29
CA LEU A 98 17.47 -1.17 4.74
C LEU A 98 16.98 -2.49 5.30
N MET A 99 15.97 -3.09 4.66
CA MET A 99 15.43 -4.37 5.10
C MET A 99 16.49 -5.48 5.02
N LEU A 100 17.20 -5.61 3.90
CA LEU A 100 18.28 -6.60 3.76
C LEU A 100 19.31 -6.47 4.89
N THR A 101 19.70 -5.25 5.22
CA THR A 101 20.62 -4.96 6.32
C THR A 101 20.04 -5.42 7.65
N ILE A 102 18.82 -4.99 7.99
CA ILE A 102 18.13 -5.36 9.24
C ILE A 102 17.98 -6.88 9.34
N SER A 103 17.60 -7.56 8.26
CA SER A 103 17.43 -9.02 8.25
C SER A 103 18.74 -9.75 8.51
N LYS A 104 19.84 -9.30 7.91
CA LYS A 104 21.17 -9.88 8.18
C LYS A 104 21.56 -9.74 9.64
N PHE A 105 21.31 -8.58 10.26
CA PHE A 105 21.54 -8.36 11.68
C PHE A 105 20.60 -9.22 12.54
N PHE A 106 19.32 -9.27 12.19
CA PHE A 106 18.33 -10.05 12.91
C PHE A 106 18.71 -11.53 12.95
N LEU A 107 19.02 -12.15 11.81
CA LEU A 107 19.40 -13.57 11.77
C LEU A 107 20.65 -13.88 12.62
N LYS A 108 21.59 -12.93 12.73
CA LYS A 108 22.79 -13.08 13.56
C LYS A 108 22.50 -12.96 15.06
N TYR A 109 21.59 -12.07 15.45
CA TYR A 109 21.36 -11.70 16.85
C TYR A 109 19.98 -12.08 17.40
N GLN A 110 19.16 -12.83 16.66
CA GLN A 110 17.79 -13.18 17.07
C GLN A 110 17.71 -13.93 18.41
N LYS A 111 18.78 -14.63 18.81
CA LYS A 111 18.86 -15.36 20.09
C LYS A 111 19.42 -14.50 21.24
N HIS A 112 19.78 -13.24 20.97
CA HIS A 112 20.25 -12.34 22.02
C HIS A 112 19.07 -11.95 22.91
N PRO A 113 19.17 -12.05 24.25
CA PRO A 113 18.05 -11.81 25.16
C PRO A 113 17.33 -10.47 24.94
N SER A 114 18.09 -9.41 24.65
CA SER A 114 17.51 -8.08 24.36
C SER A 114 16.67 -8.05 23.08
N VAL A 115 17.10 -8.74 22.02
CA VAL A 115 16.35 -8.80 20.76
C VAL A 115 15.07 -9.60 20.98
N GLU A 116 15.17 -10.75 21.63
CA GLU A 116 14.00 -11.56 21.97
C GLU A 116 12.98 -10.80 22.82
N ALA A 117 13.43 -10.04 23.82
CA ALA A 117 12.58 -9.18 24.65
C ALA A 117 11.89 -8.06 23.85
N VAL A 118 12.57 -7.44 22.89
CA VAL A 118 11.96 -6.44 22.00
C VAL A 118 10.86 -7.08 21.16
N PHE A 119 11.12 -8.25 20.56
CA PHE A 119 10.13 -8.94 19.74
C PHE A 119 8.96 -9.50 20.56
N SER A 120 9.17 -9.89 21.81
CA SER A 120 8.10 -10.33 22.70
C SER A 120 7.13 -9.19 23.06
N GLY A 121 7.63 -7.94 23.16
CA GLY A 121 6.79 -6.75 23.29
C GLY A 121 6.15 -6.29 21.97
N LEU A 122 6.88 -6.41 20.85
CA LEU A 122 6.38 -5.98 19.54
C LEU A 122 5.21 -6.83 19.04
N ARG A 123 5.23 -8.15 19.25
CA ARG A 123 4.16 -9.06 18.81
C ARG A 123 2.76 -8.66 19.32
N PRO A 124 2.51 -8.52 20.65
CA PRO A 124 1.20 -8.09 21.14
C PRO A 124 0.86 -6.67 20.74
N ALA A 125 1.83 -5.76 20.63
CA ALA A 125 1.59 -4.39 20.16
C ALA A 125 1.05 -4.38 18.71
N VAL A 126 1.65 -5.16 17.80
CA VAL A 126 1.17 -5.30 16.42
C VAL A 126 -0.23 -5.91 16.39
N VAL A 127 -0.50 -6.95 17.19
CA VAL A 127 -1.84 -7.55 17.30
C VAL A 127 -2.86 -6.51 17.78
N GLY A 128 -2.52 -5.71 18.80
CA GLY A 128 -3.36 -4.64 19.30
C GLY A 128 -3.64 -3.55 18.27
N LEU A 129 -2.63 -3.15 17.49
CA LEU A 129 -2.78 -2.17 16.42
C LEU A 129 -3.68 -2.68 15.29
N LEU A 130 -3.51 -3.94 14.87
CA LEU A 130 -4.38 -4.58 13.88
C LEU A 130 -5.82 -4.73 14.40
N ALA A 131 -5.99 -5.10 15.67
CA ALA A 131 -7.30 -5.17 16.31
C ALA A 131 -7.97 -3.79 16.38
N SER A 132 -7.21 -2.75 16.72
CA SER A 132 -7.70 -1.36 16.74
C SER A 132 -8.18 -0.93 15.35
N ALA A 133 -7.40 -1.21 14.30
CA ALA A 133 -7.80 -0.90 12.93
C ALA A 133 -9.07 -1.66 12.52
N ALA A 134 -9.19 -2.93 12.90
CA ALA A 134 -10.39 -3.72 12.67
C ALA A 134 -11.62 -3.13 13.39
N LEU A 135 -11.47 -2.72 14.66
CA LEU A 135 -12.56 -2.10 15.42
C LEU A 135 -13.01 -0.76 14.83
N VAL A 136 -12.09 0.05 14.29
CA VAL A 136 -12.45 1.29 13.58
C VAL A 136 -13.31 1.02 12.36
N LEU A 137 -13.07 -0.10 11.66
CA LEU A 137 -13.89 -0.51 10.52
C LEU A 137 -15.24 -1.13 10.94
N MET A 138 -15.43 -1.51 12.20
CA MET A 138 -16.71 -1.99 12.73
C MET A 138 -17.66 -0.82 13.05
N ASN A 139 -18.00 -0.03 12.03
CA ASN A 139 -18.89 1.11 12.10
C ASN A 139 -20.20 0.84 11.34
N SER A 140 -21.17 1.77 11.44
CA SER A 140 -22.46 1.65 10.77
C SER A 140 -22.37 1.71 9.25
N GLU A 141 -21.33 2.30 8.68
CA GLU A 141 -21.15 2.34 7.22
C GLU A 141 -20.76 0.96 6.65
N ASN A 142 -19.93 0.21 7.37
CA ASN A 142 -19.48 -1.12 6.94
C ASN A 142 -20.39 -2.25 7.42
N PHE A 143 -20.99 -2.13 8.60
CA PHE A 143 -21.85 -3.17 9.19
C PHE A 143 -23.34 -2.86 9.15
N SER A 144 -23.76 -1.72 8.59
CA SER A 144 -25.13 -1.19 8.74
C SER A 144 -25.51 -0.90 10.20
N SER A 145 -26.67 -0.29 10.42
CA SER A 145 -27.23 -0.05 11.75
C SER A 145 -28.49 -0.89 11.96
N PRO A 146 -28.67 -1.58 13.10
CA PRO A 146 -29.91 -2.28 13.43
C PRO A 146 -31.15 -1.36 13.47
N LYS A 147 -30.95 -0.05 13.54
CA LYS A 147 -32.05 0.94 13.52
C LYS A 147 -32.46 1.36 12.12
N GLU A 148 -31.56 1.22 11.15
CA GLU A 148 -31.79 1.64 9.76
C GLU A 148 -32.14 0.44 8.89
N ASP A 149 -31.32 -0.63 8.97
CA ASP A 149 -31.53 -1.86 8.22
C ASP A 149 -31.03 -3.07 9.04
N ILE A 150 -31.98 -3.78 9.65
CA ILE A 150 -31.73 -5.01 10.41
C ILE A 150 -31.23 -6.13 9.50
N TYR A 151 -31.73 -6.22 8.26
CA TYR A 151 -31.41 -7.31 7.35
C TYR A 151 -29.94 -7.25 6.94
N SER A 152 -29.49 -6.08 6.47
CA SER A 152 -28.09 -5.82 6.15
C SER A 152 -27.18 -5.99 7.36
N PHE A 153 -27.59 -5.51 8.54
CA PHE A 153 -26.80 -5.67 9.75
C PHE A 153 -26.56 -7.14 10.12
N VAL A 154 -27.61 -7.97 10.04
CA VAL A 154 -27.51 -9.41 10.33
C VAL A 154 -26.63 -10.11 9.30
N ILE A 155 -26.74 -9.76 8.01
CA ILE A 155 -25.91 -10.33 6.95
C ILE A 155 -24.44 -9.97 7.13
N SER A 156 -24.09 -8.71 7.39
CA SER A 156 -22.70 -8.31 7.67
C SER A 156 -22.11 -9.04 8.87
N CYS A 157 -22.88 -9.19 9.94
CA CYS A 157 -22.45 -9.98 11.10
C CYS A 157 -22.24 -11.46 10.75
N LEU A 158 -23.12 -12.06 9.94
CA LEU A 158 -23.00 -13.44 9.48
C LEU A 158 -21.77 -13.65 8.58
N ILE A 159 -21.55 -12.78 7.59
CA ILE A 159 -20.39 -12.84 6.70
C ILE A 159 -19.10 -12.71 7.53
N PHE A 160 -19.06 -11.80 8.50
CA PHE A 160 -17.93 -11.66 9.41
C PHE A 160 -17.67 -12.94 10.21
N LEU A 161 -18.70 -13.53 10.84
CA LEU A 161 -18.57 -14.74 11.64
C LEU A 161 -18.14 -15.95 10.80
N VAL A 162 -18.77 -16.15 9.64
CA VAL A 162 -18.42 -17.24 8.70
C VAL A 162 -16.98 -17.08 8.24
N THR A 163 -16.56 -15.86 7.92
CA THR A 163 -15.18 -15.59 7.51
C THR A 163 -14.18 -15.83 8.63
N PHE A 164 -14.47 -15.33 9.82
CA PHE A 164 -13.62 -15.52 10.99
C PHE A 164 -13.44 -17.01 11.34
N ILE A 165 -14.54 -17.78 11.34
CA ILE A 165 -14.52 -19.22 11.61
C ILE A 165 -13.83 -19.97 10.46
N GLY A 166 -14.14 -19.62 9.21
CA GLY A 166 -13.53 -20.19 8.01
C GLY A 166 -12.01 -20.07 8.02
N THR A 167 -11.49 -18.87 8.26
CA THR A 167 -10.05 -18.62 8.30
C THR A 167 -9.39 -19.25 9.54
N LYS A 168 -10.01 -19.15 10.72
CA LYS A 168 -9.41 -19.65 11.97
C LYS A 168 -9.43 -21.17 12.07
N LYS A 169 -10.58 -21.81 11.80
CA LYS A 169 -10.80 -23.25 12.02
C LYS A 169 -10.43 -24.08 10.81
N TYR A 170 -10.80 -23.63 9.61
CA TYR A 170 -10.61 -24.39 8.37
C TYR A 170 -9.34 -23.98 7.60
N LYS A 171 -8.61 -22.97 8.09
CA LYS A 171 -7.37 -22.46 7.47
C LYS A 171 -7.53 -22.14 5.98
N LEU A 172 -8.73 -21.68 5.59
CA LEU A 172 -9.03 -21.30 4.22
C LEU A 172 -8.11 -20.15 3.78
N ASN A 173 -7.70 -20.17 2.52
CA ASN A 173 -6.84 -19.13 1.95
C ASN A 173 -7.55 -17.76 2.05
N PRO A 174 -6.93 -16.75 2.68
CA PRO A 174 -7.52 -15.41 2.78
C PRO A 174 -7.96 -14.82 1.43
N ILE A 175 -7.22 -15.07 0.35
CA ILE A 175 -7.55 -14.59 -1.00
C ILE A 175 -8.88 -15.20 -1.46
N GLY A 176 -9.07 -16.50 -1.27
CA GLY A 176 -10.32 -17.18 -1.61
C GLY A 176 -11.50 -16.68 -0.78
N MET A 177 -11.26 -16.39 0.51
CA MET A 177 -12.28 -15.81 1.39
C MET A 177 -12.70 -14.41 0.97
N ILE A 178 -11.76 -13.57 0.53
CA ILE A 178 -12.05 -12.22 0.01
C ILE A 178 -12.95 -12.33 -1.23
N VAL A 179 -12.62 -13.21 -2.18
CA VAL A 179 -13.43 -13.43 -3.39
C VAL A 179 -14.83 -13.95 -3.01
N ALA A 180 -14.92 -14.93 -2.11
CA ALA A 180 -16.19 -15.48 -1.66
C ALA A 180 -17.06 -14.42 -0.95
N CYS A 181 -16.48 -13.57 -0.12
CA CYS A 181 -17.18 -12.46 0.53
C CYS A 181 -17.64 -11.41 -0.48
N GLY A 182 -16.83 -11.10 -1.50
CA GLY A 182 -17.21 -10.18 -2.57
C GLY A 182 -18.41 -10.70 -3.37
N ILE A 183 -18.41 -11.99 -3.73
CA ILE A 183 -19.54 -12.64 -4.42
C ILE A 183 -20.78 -12.67 -3.51
N ALA A 184 -20.61 -13.03 -2.24
CA ALA A 184 -21.71 -13.02 -1.27
C ALA A 184 -22.30 -11.61 -1.11
N GLY A 185 -21.45 -10.58 -1.08
CA GLY A 185 -21.85 -9.18 -1.06
C GLY A 185 -22.73 -8.81 -2.24
N LEU A 186 -22.33 -9.16 -3.47
CA LEU A 186 -23.11 -8.90 -4.69
C LEU A 186 -24.48 -9.59 -4.75
N ILE A 187 -24.67 -10.68 -4.00
CA ILE A 187 -25.91 -11.47 -4.01
C ILE A 187 -26.84 -11.05 -2.86
N LEU A 188 -26.28 -10.68 -1.72
CA LEU A 188 -27.00 -10.44 -0.48
C LEU A 188 -27.32 -8.96 -0.21
N TYR A 189 -26.63 -8.05 -0.90
CA TYR A 189 -26.85 -6.59 -0.89
C TYR A 189 -27.28 -6.11 -2.28
#